data_AF-A0A923G932-F1
#
_entry.id   AF-A0A923G932-F1
#
_cell.length_a   1.000
_cell.length_b   1.000
_cell.length_c   1.000
_cell.angle_alpha   90.00
_cell.angle_beta   90.00
_cell.angle_gamma   90.00
#
_symmetry.space_group_name_H-M   'P 1'
#
loop_
_entity.id
_entity.type
_entity.pdbx_description
1 polymer ?
#
loop_
_entity_poly.entity_id
_entity_poly.type
_entity_poly.pdbx_seq_one_letter_code
_entity_poly.pdbx_strand_id
1 'polypeptide(L)' 'MRKTDANGLNGRQQVVEARSKTGLSQLKFAELLGVSVRTLQEWEQGRRTPSGAARTLLHIASVRPDVFHEILQDRPT' A
#
# COMPACT_ATOMS: atom_id res chain seq x y z
N MET A 1 -9.10 -4.64 21.22
CA MET A 1 -10.12 -4.07 20.33
C MET A 1 -9.52 -3.91 18.92
N ARG A 2 -9.83 -4.78 17.96
CA ARG A 2 -9.31 -4.66 16.58
C ARG A 2 -10.12 -3.58 15.86
N LYS A 3 -9.48 -2.47 15.46
CA LYS A 3 -10.12 -1.45 14.62
C LYS A 3 -10.17 -2.00 13.19
N THR A 4 -11.33 -2.52 12.79
CA THR A 4 -11.67 -2.79 11.40
C THR A 4 -12.01 -1.46 10.72
N ASP A 5 -11.56 -1.27 9.48
CA ASP A 5 -11.99 -0.13 8.68
C ASP A 5 -13.38 -0.36 8.08
N ALA A 6 -13.89 0.59 7.28
CA ALA A 6 -15.22 0.58 6.67
C ALA A 6 -15.51 -0.66 5.80
N ASN A 7 -14.51 -1.50 5.52
CA ASN A 7 -14.62 -2.72 4.73
C ASN A 7 -14.42 -4.01 5.56
N GLY A 8 -14.32 -3.92 6.90
CA GLY A 8 -14.17 -5.07 7.79
C GLY A 8 -12.75 -5.66 7.84
N LEU A 9 -11.78 -5.04 7.17
CA LEU A 9 -10.40 -5.51 7.12
C LEU A 9 -9.60 -4.91 8.28
N ASN A 10 -8.66 -5.68 8.82
CA ASN A 10 -7.69 -5.11 9.75
C ASN A 10 -6.62 -4.32 8.98
N GLY A 11 -5.98 -3.33 9.62
CA GLY A 11 -5.02 -2.46 8.95
C GLY A 11 -3.82 -3.16 8.30
N ARG A 12 -3.49 -4.39 8.70
CA ARG A 12 -2.49 -5.23 8.02
C ARG A 12 -3.04 -5.78 6.70
N GLN A 13 -4.24 -6.35 6.72
CA GLN A 13 -4.91 -6.88 5.53
C GLN A 13 -5.11 -5.80 4.48
N GLN A 14 -5.45 -4.58 4.90
CA GLN A 14 -5.60 -3.44 4.01
C GLN A 14 -4.32 -3.17 3.19
N VAL A 15 -3.14 -3.21 3.82
CA VAL A 15 -1.86 -2.96 3.14
C VAL A 15 -1.55 -4.06 2.12
N VAL A 16 -1.73 -5.33 2.52
CA VAL A 16 -1.47 -6.49 1.65
C VAL A 16 -2.42 -6.49 0.45
N GLU A 17 -3.71 -6.20 0.66
CA GLU A 17 -4.70 -6.14 -0.40
C GLU A 17 -4.44 -4.98 -1.36
N ALA A 18 -4.13 -3.79 -0.84
CA ALA A 18 -3.75 -2.63 -1.65
C ALA A 18 -2.61 -2.96 -2.61
N ARG A 19 -1.50 -3.54 -2.11
CA ARG A 19 -0.40 -3.96 -2.99
C ARG A 19 -0.83 -5.03 -3.97
N SER A 20 -1.55 -6.05 -3.51
CA SER A 20 -1.95 -7.18 -4.36
C SER A 20 -2.85 -6.74 -5.51
N LYS A 21 -3.74 -5.77 -5.29
CA LYS A 21 -4.59 -5.19 -6.35
C LYS A 21 -3.81 -4.45 -7.43
N THR A 22 -2.67 -3.86 -7.11
CA THR A 22 -1.77 -3.25 -8.11
C THR A 22 -0.92 -4.27 -8.88
N GLY A 23 -0.86 -5.54 -8.45
CA GLY A 23 0.03 -6.53 -9.06
C GLY A 23 1.53 -6.22 -8.93
N LEU A 24 1.93 -5.19 -8.18
CA LEU A 24 3.32 -4.77 -8.03
C LEU A 24 4.07 -5.62 -6.98
N SER A 25 5.38 -5.77 -7.22
CA SER A 25 6.29 -6.33 -6.22
C SER A 25 6.40 -5.39 -5.01
N GLN A 26 6.81 -5.92 -3.85
CA GLN A 26 7.05 -5.09 -2.66
C GLN A 26 8.03 -3.94 -2.94
N LEU A 27 9.05 -4.18 -3.77
CA LEU A 27 10.04 -3.17 -4.15
C LEU A 27 9.39 -2.00 -4.89
N LYS A 28 8.71 -2.28 -6.01
CA LYS A 28 8.06 -1.23 -6.83
C LYS A 28 6.96 -0.50 -6.06
N PHE A 29 6.19 -1.24 -5.26
CA PHE A 29 5.13 -0.63 -4.46
C PHE A 29 5.68 0.28 -3.36
N ALA A 30 6.75 -0.15 -2.65
CA ALA A 30 7.39 0.68 -1.63
C ALA A 30 7.99 1.95 -2.23
N GLU A 31 8.61 1.84 -3.42
CA GLU A 31 9.15 2.97 -4.17
C GLU A 31 8.08 4.00 -4.54
N LEU A 32 6.91 3.56 -5.04
CA LEU A 32 5.78 4.45 -5.35
C LEU A 32 5.16 5.09 -4.11
N LEU A 33 5.16 4.38 -2.98
CA LEU A 33 4.72 4.92 -1.69
C LEU A 33 5.75 5.84 -1.01
N GLY A 34 6.97 5.94 -1.56
CA GLY A 34 8.05 6.75 -0.97
C GLY A 34 8.57 6.20 0.36
N VAL A 35 8.55 4.88 0.55
CA VAL A 35 9.03 4.22 1.78
C VAL A 35 10.02 3.10 1.47
N SER A 36 10.78 2.68 2.47
CA SER A 36 11.65 1.51 2.32
C SER A 36 10.83 0.21 2.21
N VAL A 37 11.37 -0.80 1.52
CA VAL A 37 10.78 -2.16 1.49
C VAL A 37 10.60 -2.72 2.90
N ARG A 38 11.57 -2.45 3.79
CA ARG A 38 11.51 -2.82 5.22
C ARG A 38 10.28 -2.21 5.91
N THR A 39 9.98 -0.94 5.65
CA THR A 39 8.80 -0.24 6.19
C THR A 39 7.51 -0.88 5.70
N LEU A 40 7.41 -1.15 4.39
CA LEU A 40 6.25 -1.84 3.81
C LEU A 40 6.04 -3.22 4.43
N GLN A 41 7.11 -4.00 4.60
CA GLN A 41 7.03 -5.33 5.23
C GLN A 41 6.55 -5.27 6.68
N GLU A 42 6.99 -4.28 7.47
CA GLU A 42 6.52 -4.10 8.84
C GLU A 42 5.03 -3.74 8.90
N TRP A 43 4.51 -3.03 7.90
CA TRP A 43 3.06 -2.78 7.75
C TRP A 43 2.30 -4.05 7.34
N GLU A 44 2.78 -4.77 6.31
CA GLU A 44 2.18 -6.02 5.83
C GLU A 44 2.23 -7.16 6.85
N GLN A 45 3.11 -7.07 7.84
CA GLN A 45 3.20 -8.00 8.97
C GLN A 45 2.42 -7.51 10.20
N GLY A 46 1.92 -6.27 10.18
CA GLY A 46 1.20 -5.65 11.30
C GLY A 46 2.08 -5.27 12.49
N ARG A 47 3.41 -5.18 12.30
CA ARG A 47 4.36 -4.74 13.34
C ARG A 47 4.37 -3.22 13.50
N ARG A 48 4.09 -2.50 12.41
CA ARG A 48 3.90 -1.04 12.41
C ARG A 48 2.62 -0.68 11.67
N THR A 49 2.13 0.52 11.92
CA THR A 49 0.95 1.05 11.24
C THR A 49 1.37 2.16 10.28
N PRO A 50 0.78 2.25 9.07
CA PRO A 50 1.06 3.35 8.15
C PRO A 50 0.66 4.71 8.75
N SER A 51 1.36 5.77 8.32
CA SER A 51 0.98 7.16 8.62
C SER A 51 -0.36 7.51 7.97
N GLY A 52 -0.98 8.65 8.37
CA GLY A 52 -2.23 9.11 7.75
C GLY A 52 -2.12 9.23 6.22
N ALA A 53 -1.08 9.90 5.73
CA ALA A 53 -0.82 10.04 4.30
C ALA A 53 -0.62 8.68 3.60
N ALA A 54 0.13 7.77 4.23
CA ALA A 54 0.32 6.43 3.67
C ALA A 54 -0.99 5.64 3.59
N ARG A 55 -1.89 5.76 4.58
CA ARG A 55 -3.23 5.14 4.51
C ARG A 55 -4.06 5.70 3.36
N THR A 56 -3.97 6.99 3.08
CA THR A 56 -4.63 7.60 1.91
C THR A 56 -4.11 6.99 0.61
N LEU A 57 -2.79 6.86 0.45
CA LEU A 57 -2.19 6.24 -0.73
C LEU A 57 -2.56 4.75 -0.86
N LEU A 58 -2.57 4.00 0.24
CA LEU A 58 -3.01 2.61 0.27
C LEU A 58 -4.49 2.49 -0.14
N HIS A 59 -5.34 3.40 0.31
CA HIS A 59 -6.74 3.44 -0.11
C HIS A 59 -6.87 3.70 -1.62
N ILE A 60 -6.10 4.66 -2.17
CA ILE A 60 -6.04 4.90 -3.61
C ILE A 60 -5.58 3.64 -4.35
N ALA A 61 -4.51 2.98 -3.90
CA ALA A 61 -4.05 1.71 -4.47
C ALA A 61 -5.13 0.61 -4.46
N SER A 62 -5.96 0.57 -3.42
CA SER A 62 -7.05 -0.39 -3.31
C SER A 62 -8.26 -0.09 -4.21
N VAL A 63 -8.54 1.19 -4.50
CA VAL A 63 -9.73 1.63 -5.25
C VAL A 63 -9.42 1.89 -6.73
N ARG A 64 -8.23 2.41 -7.02
CA ARG A 64 -7.71 2.78 -8.35
C ARG A 64 -6.29 2.24 -8.55
N PRO A 65 -6.11 0.91 -8.62
CA PRO A 65 -4.78 0.32 -8.81
C PRO A 65 -4.12 0.71 -10.14
N ASP A 66 -4.92 1.07 -11.15
CA ASP A 66 -4.49 1.59 -12.46
C ASP A 66 -3.58 2.82 -12.36
N VAL A 67 -3.84 3.73 -11.42
CA VAL A 67 -3.02 4.94 -11.21
C VAL A 67 -1.57 4.59 -10.85
N PHE A 68 -1.32 3.48 -10.15
CA PHE A 68 0.04 3.04 -9.82
C PHE A 68 0.79 2.54 -11.06
N HIS A 69 0.08 2.00 -12.05
CA HIS A 69 0.68 1.59 -13.32
C HIS A 69 1.00 2.79 -14.21
N GLU A 70 0.10 3.77 -14.28
CA GLU A 70 0.31 5.03 -15.00
C GLU A 70 1.57 5.76 -14.49
N ILE A 71 1.67 5.96 -13.16
CA ILE A 71 2.83 6.63 -12.54
C ILE A 71 4.14 5.86 -12.80
N LEU A 72 4.10 4.53 -12.84
CA LEU A 72 5.30 3.73 -13.10
C LEU A 72 5.79 3.87 -14.55
N GLN A 73 4.87 4.07 -15.50
CA GLN A 73 5.18 4.26 -16.92
C GLN A 73 5.71 5.67 -17.22
N ASP A 74 5.27 6.67 -16.45
CA ASP A 74 5.66 8.07 -16.62
C ASP A 74 7.05 8.44 -16.04
N ARG A 75 7.77 7.49 -15.43
CA ARG A 75 9.15 7.74 -14.96
C ARG A 75 10.15 7.58 -16.11
N PRO A 76 10.90 8.62 -16.51
CA PRO A 76 12.05 8.43 -17.39
C PRO A 76 13.09 7.57 -16.66
N THR A 77 13.47 6.45 -17.27
CA THR A 77 14.54 5.55 -16.80
C THR A 77 15.89 6.23 -16.76
#